data_AF-A0A540KZW1-F1
#
_entry.id   AF-A0A540KZW1-F1
#
_cell.length_a   1.000
_cell.length_b   1.000
_cell.length_c   1.000
_cell.angle_alpha   90.00
_cell.angle_beta   90.00
_cell.angle_gamma   90.00
#
_symmetry.space_group_name_H-M   'P 1'
#
loop_
_entity.id
_entity.type
_entity.pdbx_description
1 polymer ?
#
loop_
_entity_poly.entity_id
_entity_poly.type
_entity_poly.pdbx_seq_one_letter_code
_entity_poly.pdbx_strand_id
1 'polypeptide(L)'
;MSNTAAPPPPHIALLPSAGMGHLTPFLRLAAMLSSRNCTVTLVTARPSVSAAESDHISFFLSQHPKVNHIEFQVISSTNPTTDDPFFLQFEATTRSVHLLYPSFAASSPPVSPIFSDFTVASSIAPVAADLGVPNYNIFTTSCTFSCLMACLPTLLSNPSCFASDLKEVNVPGITPLPIGSIPPPFKNPNHLFTSLIATNSRALSKSRGILMNTFEDFEPETLAAINSGRVLENLPPILPIGPLDTFKDKKEQEEDGNYLSLLDSQPGESVVYVSFGSRTAMSNEQIKELSDGLERSGYRFLWVLKTSKVDKDDKEDLKDLLGEPFLDRTKGRGVVVKGWVN
;
A
#
# COMPACT_ATOMS: atom_id res chain seq x y z
N MET A 1 17.57 -37.26 29.90
CA MET A 1 17.38 -35.82 29.65
C MET A 1 16.90 -35.68 28.22
N SER A 2 15.61 -35.40 28.03
CA SER A 2 15.02 -35.25 26.70
C SER A 2 15.50 -33.91 26.12
N ASN A 3 16.32 -33.97 25.08
CA ASN A 3 16.80 -32.81 24.36
C ASN A 3 15.67 -32.36 23.42
N THR A 4 14.66 -31.66 23.95
CA THR A 4 13.58 -31.11 23.13
C THR A 4 14.16 -29.97 22.30
N ALA A 5 14.51 -30.26 21.04
CA ALA A 5 14.88 -29.25 20.07
C ALA A 5 13.79 -28.17 20.01
N ALA A 6 14.19 -26.90 20.01
CA ALA A 6 13.25 -25.79 19.85
C ALA A 6 12.42 -26.00 18.57
N PRO A 7 11.11 -25.69 18.58
CA PRO A 7 10.28 -25.79 17.39
C PRO A 7 10.89 -24.95 16.26
N PRO A 8 10.78 -25.41 14.99
CA PRO A 8 11.33 -24.67 13.87
C PRO A 8 10.70 -23.27 13.78
N PRO A 9 11.46 -22.26 13.30
CA PRO A 9 10.93 -20.94 12.97
C PRO A 9 9.61 -21.02 12.18
N PRO A 10 8.59 -20.21 12.53
CA PRO A 10 7.42 -20.05 11.69
C PRO A 10 7.83 -19.61 10.28
N HIS A 11 7.23 -20.23 9.26
CA HIS A 11 7.48 -19.86 7.87
C HIS A 11 6.31 -19.04 7.33
N ILE A 12 6.55 -17.75 7.17
CA ILE A 12 5.53 -16.77 6.85
C ILE A 12 5.59 -16.43 5.37
N ALA A 13 4.45 -16.49 4.68
CA ALA A 13 4.32 -15.92 3.33
C ALA A 13 3.70 -14.53 3.39
N LEU A 14 4.26 -13.60 2.62
CA LEU A 14 3.81 -12.22 2.49
C LEU A 14 3.41 -11.96 1.04
N LEU A 15 2.13 -11.71 0.80
CA LEU A 15 1.56 -11.47 -0.53
C LEU A 15 1.05 -10.02 -0.66
N PRO A 16 1.93 -9.04 -0.96
CA PRO A 16 1.49 -7.72 -1.37
C PRO A 16 0.70 -7.77 -2.68
N SER A 17 -0.09 -6.72 -2.93
CA SER A 17 -0.69 -6.47 -4.23
C SER A 17 0.21 -5.57 -5.09
N ALA A 18 -0.34 -4.54 -5.71
CA ALA A 18 0.36 -3.65 -6.64
C ALA A 18 0.41 -2.20 -6.15
N GLY A 19 1.48 -1.51 -6.54
CA GLY A 19 1.77 -0.13 -6.18
C GLY A 19 2.56 0.01 -4.88
N MET A 20 3.43 1.02 -4.85
CA MET A 20 4.34 1.26 -3.72
C MET A 20 3.63 1.42 -2.36
N GLY A 21 2.41 1.95 -2.35
CA GLY A 21 1.61 2.07 -1.12
C GLY A 21 1.21 0.72 -0.51
N HIS A 22 1.14 -0.33 -1.32
CA HIS A 22 0.93 -1.71 -0.87
C HIS A 22 2.25 -2.44 -0.65
N LEU A 23 3.22 -2.27 -1.56
CA LEU A 23 4.50 -2.97 -1.48
C LEU A 23 5.33 -2.56 -0.25
N THR A 24 5.53 -1.27 0.00
CA THR A 24 6.45 -0.79 1.05
C THR A 24 6.10 -1.30 2.45
N PRO A 25 4.84 -1.27 2.92
CA PRO A 25 4.47 -1.86 4.21
C PRO A 25 4.81 -3.35 4.31
N PHE A 26 4.64 -4.12 3.22
CA PHE A 26 4.97 -5.55 3.20
C PHE A 26 6.48 -5.79 3.25
N LEU A 27 7.29 -4.99 2.56
CA LEU A 27 8.75 -5.08 2.65
C LEU A 27 9.26 -4.75 4.07
N ARG A 28 8.69 -3.72 4.71
CA ARG A 28 8.99 -3.39 6.12
C ARG A 28 8.63 -4.53 7.06
N LEU A 29 7.42 -5.09 6.90
CA LEU A 29 6.99 -6.25 7.68
C LEU A 29 7.88 -7.47 7.43
N ALA A 30 8.32 -7.70 6.19
CA ALA A 30 9.24 -8.78 5.82
C ALA A 30 10.58 -8.66 6.55
N ALA A 31 11.19 -7.48 6.54
CA ALA A 31 12.43 -7.21 7.29
C ALA A 31 12.22 -7.39 8.80
N MET A 32 11.10 -6.88 9.33
CA MET A 32 10.74 -6.98 10.74
C MET A 32 10.59 -8.45 11.19
N LEU A 33 9.93 -9.29 10.40
CA LEU A 33 9.72 -10.71 10.70
C LEU A 33 11.01 -11.52 10.52
N SER A 34 11.76 -11.25 9.45
CA SER A 34 13.04 -11.92 9.18
C SER A 34 14.06 -11.70 10.31
N SER A 35 14.08 -10.50 10.92
CA SER A 35 14.92 -10.20 12.08
C SER A 35 14.45 -10.87 13.39
N ARG A 36 13.23 -11.42 13.45
CA ARG A 36 12.62 -12.06 14.63
C ARG A 36 12.56 -13.59 14.52
N ASN A 37 13.56 -14.18 13.89
CA ASN A 37 13.69 -15.64 13.75
C ASN A 37 12.47 -16.30 13.09
N CYS A 38 11.88 -15.64 12.08
CA CYS A 38 10.90 -16.24 11.17
C CYS A 38 11.56 -16.52 9.82
N THR A 39 11.19 -17.65 9.20
CA THR A 39 11.45 -17.85 7.77
C THR A 39 10.43 -17.01 7.02
N VAL A 40 10.84 -16.19 6.07
CA VAL A 40 9.93 -15.29 5.34
C VAL A 40 10.02 -15.59 3.85
N THR A 41 8.86 -15.73 3.21
CA THR A 41 8.71 -15.77 1.76
C THR A 41 7.96 -14.54 1.29
N LEU A 42 8.60 -13.70 0.49
CA LEU A 42 7.95 -12.63 -0.24
C LEU A 42 7.35 -13.20 -1.53
N VAL A 43 6.07 -12.90 -1.80
CA VAL A 43 5.36 -13.36 -2.99
C VAL A 43 5.01 -12.18 -3.87
N THR A 44 5.48 -12.14 -5.12
CA THR A 44 5.25 -11.01 -6.03
C THR A 44 4.65 -11.43 -7.36
N ALA A 45 3.71 -10.63 -7.85
CA ALA A 45 3.12 -10.76 -9.17
C ALA A 45 4.10 -10.32 -10.27
N ARG A 46 4.09 -11.02 -11.42
CA ARG A 46 4.79 -10.63 -12.64
C ARG A 46 3.83 -10.42 -13.82
N PRO A 47 4.05 -9.39 -14.65
CA PRO A 47 5.02 -8.30 -14.48
C PRO A 47 4.60 -7.31 -13.37
N SER A 48 5.55 -6.50 -12.87
CA SER A 48 5.25 -5.32 -12.03
C SER A 48 4.60 -4.21 -12.86
N VAL A 49 3.79 -3.36 -12.21
CA VAL A 49 3.15 -2.22 -12.90
C VAL A 49 4.20 -1.15 -13.20
N SER A 50 4.92 -0.71 -12.19
CA SER A 50 5.95 0.35 -12.24
C SER A 50 7.38 -0.19 -12.23
N ALA A 51 8.35 0.66 -12.58
CA ALA A 51 9.78 0.33 -12.44
C ALA A 51 10.18 0.39 -10.95
N ALA A 52 9.66 1.37 -10.21
CA ALA A 52 9.85 1.54 -8.78
C ALA A 52 9.50 0.27 -7.99
N GLU A 53 8.38 -0.41 -8.34
CA GLU A 53 8.05 -1.70 -7.72
C GLU A 53 9.14 -2.76 -7.95
N SER A 54 9.55 -2.96 -9.21
CA SER A 54 10.58 -3.96 -9.55
C SER A 54 11.94 -3.63 -8.92
N ASP A 55 12.30 -2.35 -8.87
CA ASP A 55 13.56 -1.88 -8.31
C ASP A 55 13.57 -2.07 -6.79
N HIS A 56 12.50 -1.71 -6.09
CA HIS A 56 12.38 -1.91 -4.65
C HIS A 56 12.34 -3.39 -4.25
N ILE A 57 11.65 -4.24 -5.03
CA ILE A 57 11.67 -5.70 -4.79
C ILE A 57 13.10 -6.23 -4.95
N SER A 58 13.75 -5.90 -6.06
CA SER A 58 15.11 -6.38 -6.35
C SER A 58 16.11 -5.89 -5.30
N PHE A 59 16.00 -4.62 -4.92
CA PHE A 59 16.82 -4.01 -3.90
C PHE A 59 16.60 -4.69 -2.54
N PHE A 60 15.36 -4.83 -2.09
CA PHE A 60 15.03 -5.49 -0.84
C PHE A 60 15.61 -6.90 -0.76
N LEU A 61 15.43 -7.71 -1.81
CA LEU A 61 15.94 -9.09 -1.85
C LEU A 61 17.48 -9.12 -1.82
N SER A 62 18.15 -8.14 -2.41
CA SER A 62 19.62 -8.01 -2.32
C SER A 62 20.11 -7.74 -0.90
N GLN A 63 19.34 -6.99 -0.09
CA GLN A 63 19.67 -6.68 1.30
C GLN A 63 19.23 -7.76 2.28
N HIS A 64 18.25 -8.58 1.89
CA HIS A 64 17.65 -9.62 2.72
C HIS A 64 17.76 -11.01 2.04
N PRO A 65 18.96 -11.56 1.81
CA PRO A 65 19.15 -12.82 1.09
C PRO A 65 18.60 -14.07 1.80
N LYS A 66 18.15 -13.93 3.06
CA LYS A 66 17.46 -14.98 3.82
C LYS A 66 15.95 -14.99 3.57
N VAL A 67 15.40 -13.98 2.91
CA VAL A 67 14.00 -13.93 2.52
C VAL A 67 13.86 -14.73 1.23
N ASN A 68 13.04 -15.77 1.26
CA ASN A 68 12.69 -16.53 0.07
C ASN A 68 11.80 -15.67 -0.84
N HIS A 69 11.81 -15.97 -2.14
CA HIS A 69 11.02 -15.24 -3.12
C HIS A 69 10.24 -16.20 -4.00
N ILE A 70 8.93 -16.00 -4.08
CA ILE A 70 8.04 -16.68 -5.02
C ILE A 70 7.49 -15.64 -5.98
N GLU A 71 7.54 -15.97 -7.26
CA GLU A 71 6.97 -15.14 -8.32
C GLU A 71 5.93 -15.92 -9.09
N PHE A 72 4.83 -15.24 -9.44
CA PHE A 72 3.77 -15.86 -10.23
C PHE A 72 3.31 -14.93 -11.35
N GLN A 73 2.96 -15.52 -12.49
CA GLN A 73 2.49 -14.80 -13.66
C GLN A 73 1.01 -14.42 -13.50
N VAL A 74 0.68 -13.14 -13.64
CA VAL A 74 -0.72 -12.70 -13.61
C VAL A 74 -1.42 -12.99 -14.94
N ILE A 75 -2.72 -13.28 -14.84
CA ILE A 75 -3.62 -13.53 -15.97
C ILE A 75 -4.41 -12.24 -16.19
N SER A 76 -4.00 -11.44 -17.17
CA SER A 76 -4.66 -10.19 -17.52
C SER A 76 -6.09 -10.40 -17.99
N SER A 77 -6.95 -9.40 -17.74
CA SER A 77 -8.30 -9.36 -18.29
C SER A 77 -8.25 -9.12 -19.80
N THR A 78 -9.10 -9.81 -20.56
CA THR A 78 -9.23 -9.62 -22.01
C THR A 78 -10.17 -8.46 -22.38
N ASN A 79 -10.98 -7.99 -21.43
CA ASN A 79 -11.96 -6.91 -21.62
C ASN A 79 -11.89 -5.93 -20.44
N PRO A 80 -10.87 -5.06 -20.37
CA PRO A 80 -10.70 -4.13 -19.25
C PRO A 80 -11.86 -3.12 -19.19
N THR A 81 -12.37 -2.84 -18.00
CA THR A 81 -13.45 -1.86 -17.76
C THR A 81 -12.93 -0.50 -17.26
N THR A 82 -11.61 -0.32 -17.23
CA THR A 82 -10.93 0.90 -16.79
C THR A 82 -9.54 0.94 -17.40
N ASP A 83 -8.98 2.15 -17.55
CA ASP A 83 -7.60 2.36 -17.99
C ASP A 83 -6.64 2.57 -16.81
N ASP A 84 -7.09 2.43 -15.56
CA ASP A 84 -6.19 2.53 -14.39
C ASP A 84 -5.34 1.24 -14.26
N PRO A 85 -4.02 1.31 -14.48
CA PRO A 85 -3.18 0.12 -14.57
C PRO A 85 -3.08 -0.63 -13.23
N PHE A 86 -3.22 0.06 -12.09
CA PHE A 86 -3.17 -0.58 -10.78
C PHE A 86 -4.45 -1.34 -10.48
N PHE A 87 -5.62 -0.82 -10.86
CA PHE A 87 -6.88 -1.55 -10.70
C PHE A 87 -6.95 -2.79 -11.59
N LEU A 88 -6.45 -2.69 -12.83
CA LEU A 88 -6.29 -3.85 -13.71
C LEU A 88 -5.33 -4.88 -13.12
N GLN A 89 -4.22 -4.44 -12.52
CA GLN A 89 -3.30 -5.35 -11.85
C GLN A 89 -3.92 -6.02 -10.62
N PHE A 90 -4.72 -5.32 -9.82
CA PHE A 90 -5.43 -5.93 -8.69
C PHE A 90 -6.39 -7.02 -9.15
N GLU A 91 -7.14 -6.78 -10.22
CA GLU A 91 -8.02 -7.78 -10.84
C GLU A 91 -7.21 -8.98 -11.35
N ALA A 92 -6.15 -8.74 -12.14
CA ALA A 92 -5.29 -9.79 -12.71
C ALA A 92 -4.62 -10.63 -11.61
N THR A 93 -4.14 -9.99 -10.54
CA THR A 93 -3.56 -10.65 -9.37
C THR A 93 -4.59 -11.54 -8.70
N THR A 94 -5.79 -11.02 -8.42
CA THR A 94 -6.90 -11.76 -7.80
C THR A 94 -7.27 -13.01 -8.60
N ARG A 95 -7.30 -12.90 -9.93
CA ARG A 95 -7.58 -14.03 -10.84
C ARG A 95 -6.48 -15.10 -10.82
N SER A 96 -5.27 -14.74 -10.42
CA SER A 96 -4.08 -15.60 -10.50
C SER A 96 -3.62 -16.19 -9.16
N VAL A 97 -4.18 -15.77 -8.02
CA VAL A 97 -3.74 -16.25 -6.69
C VAL A 97 -3.81 -17.78 -6.54
N HIS A 98 -4.76 -18.45 -7.22
CA HIS A 98 -4.86 -19.92 -7.22
C HIS A 98 -3.59 -20.61 -7.75
N LEU A 99 -2.78 -19.94 -8.57
CA LEU A 99 -1.51 -20.46 -9.09
C LEU A 99 -0.42 -20.60 -8.01
N LEU A 100 -0.63 -20.02 -6.82
CA LEU A 100 0.32 -20.10 -5.71
C LEU A 100 0.23 -21.43 -4.93
N TYR A 101 -0.88 -22.17 -5.06
CA TYR A 101 -1.10 -23.40 -4.30
C TYR A 101 0.06 -24.41 -4.43
N PRO A 102 0.54 -24.77 -5.64
CA PRO A 102 1.64 -25.73 -5.76
C PRO A 102 2.92 -25.28 -5.06
N SER A 103 3.26 -24.00 -5.15
CA SER A 103 4.46 -23.44 -4.53
C SER A 103 4.39 -23.43 -3.01
N PHE A 104 3.23 -23.09 -2.44
CA PHE A 104 3.01 -23.16 -0.99
C PHE A 104 2.97 -24.60 -0.48
N ALA A 105 2.30 -25.51 -1.19
CA ALA A 105 2.23 -26.93 -0.83
C ALA A 105 3.60 -27.62 -0.86
N ALA A 106 4.48 -27.21 -1.78
CA ALA A 106 5.84 -27.74 -1.90
C ALA A 106 6.87 -27.06 -0.97
N SER A 107 6.47 -26.03 -0.21
CA SER A 107 7.40 -25.26 0.63
C SER A 107 7.92 -26.10 1.81
N SER A 108 9.22 -25.97 2.10
CA SER A 108 9.87 -26.61 3.24
C SER A 108 10.76 -25.59 3.99
N PRO A 109 10.51 -25.31 5.28
CA PRO A 109 9.38 -25.80 6.09
C PRO A 109 8.00 -25.35 5.54
N PRO A 110 6.88 -25.97 5.94
CA PRO A 110 5.56 -25.59 5.45
C PRO A 110 5.22 -24.12 5.75
N VAL A 111 4.68 -23.40 4.78
CA VAL A 111 4.21 -22.01 4.98
C VAL A 111 3.04 -22.02 5.96
N SER A 112 3.18 -21.32 7.08
CA SER A 112 2.11 -20.99 8.01
C SER A 112 2.57 -19.89 8.99
N PRO A 113 1.86 -18.75 9.10
CA PRO A 113 0.67 -18.34 8.34
C PRO A 113 0.97 -17.62 7.01
N ILE A 114 -0.09 -17.32 6.25
CA ILE A 114 -0.08 -16.41 5.10
C ILE A 114 -0.57 -15.03 5.56
N PHE A 115 0.16 -13.97 5.20
CA PHE A 115 -0.33 -12.59 5.27
C PHE A 115 -0.50 -12.04 3.87
N SER A 116 -1.73 -11.65 3.53
CA SER A 116 -2.07 -11.17 2.20
C SER A 116 -2.56 -9.73 2.24
N ASP A 117 -2.38 -9.01 1.15
CA ASP A 117 -3.04 -7.72 0.97
C ASP A 117 -4.57 -7.90 0.98
N PHE A 118 -5.29 -6.88 1.44
CA PHE A 118 -6.74 -6.86 1.39
C PHE A 118 -7.29 -7.07 -0.03
N THR A 119 -6.62 -6.55 -1.07
CA THR A 119 -7.15 -6.62 -2.45
C THR A 119 -7.26 -8.04 -3.00
N VAL A 120 -6.66 -9.03 -2.34
CA VAL A 120 -6.70 -10.44 -2.73
C VAL A 120 -7.41 -11.34 -1.71
N ALA A 121 -7.99 -10.77 -0.64
CA ALA A 121 -8.61 -11.49 0.47
C ALA A 121 -9.60 -12.57 0.02
N SER A 122 -10.45 -12.31 -0.97
CA SER A 122 -11.42 -13.30 -1.47
C SER A 122 -10.78 -14.46 -2.23
N SER A 123 -9.66 -14.21 -2.91
CA SER A 123 -8.98 -15.20 -3.74
C SER A 123 -7.97 -16.06 -2.96
N ILE A 124 -7.34 -15.51 -1.92
CA ILE A 124 -6.37 -16.23 -1.09
C ILE A 124 -7.05 -17.08 -0.01
N ALA A 125 -8.23 -16.68 0.46
CA ALA A 125 -8.98 -17.42 1.48
C ALA A 125 -9.21 -18.91 1.12
N PRO A 126 -9.67 -19.29 -0.09
CA PRO A 126 -9.80 -20.70 -0.46
C PRO A 126 -8.45 -21.41 -0.53
N VAL A 127 -7.40 -20.76 -1.06
CA VAL A 127 -6.04 -21.36 -1.12
C VAL A 127 -5.51 -21.66 0.29
N ALA A 128 -5.66 -20.74 1.23
CA ALA A 128 -5.26 -20.94 2.62
C ALA A 128 -6.07 -22.06 3.31
N ALA A 129 -7.37 -22.13 3.02
CA ALA A 129 -8.23 -23.18 3.54
C ALA A 129 -7.84 -24.57 3.01
N ASP A 130 -7.56 -24.70 1.71
CA ASP A 130 -7.13 -25.96 1.09
C ASP A 130 -5.77 -26.43 1.63
N LEU A 131 -4.88 -25.48 1.96
CA LEU A 131 -3.59 -25.77 2.61
C LEU A 131 -3.72 -26.03 4.12
N GLY A 132 -4.88 -25.73 4.72
CA GLY A 132 -5.09 -25.85 6.17
C GLY A 132 -4.30 -24.85 7.01
N VAL A 133 -3.95 -23.68 6.46
CA VAL A 133 -3.08 -22.68 7.11
C VAL A 133 -3.85 -21.41 7.49
N PRO A 134 -3.47 -20.70 8.57
CA PRO A 134 -4.11 -19.43 8.91
C PRO A 134 -3.79 -18.35 7.87
N ASN A 135 -4.82 -17.59 7.48
CA ASN A 135 -4.70 -16.39 6.66
C ASN A 135 -4.93 -15.14 7.52
N TYR A 136 -4.09 -14.13 7.34
CA TYR A 136 -4.24 -12.80 7.90
C TYR A 136 -4.28 -11.78 6.76
N ASN A 137 -5.16 -10.80 6.84
CA ASN A 137 -5.18 -9.73 5.83
C ASN A 137 -4.44 -8.51 6.36
N ILE A 138 -3.73 -7.79 5.49
CA ILE A 138 -3.09 -6.53 5.82
C ILE A 138 -3.86 -5.41 5.13
N PHE A 139 -4.24 -4.41 5.91
CA PHE A 139 -4.77 -3.16 5.39
C PHE A 139 -3.67 -2.09 5.43
N THR A 140 -3.39 -1.51 4.27
CA THR A 140 -2.37 -0.47 4.08
C THR A 140 -2.98 0.95 4.14
N THR A 141 -4.10 1.07 4.85
CA THR A 141 -4.89 2.29 5.02
C THR A 141 -5.21 2.53 6.50
N SER A 142 -5.88 3.63 6.82
CA SER A 142 -6.28 3.94 8.20
C SER A 142 -7.39 3.01 8.71
N CYS A 143 -7.50 2.84 10.02
CA CYS A 143 -8.57 2.07 10.65
C CYS A 143 -9.96 2.63 10.30
N THR A 144 -10.06 3.96 10.19
CA THR A 144 -11.31 4.63 9.81
C THR A 144 -11.73 4.26 8.38
N PHE A 145 -10.81 4.29 7.42
CA PHE A 145 -11.12 3.92 6.04
C PHE A 145 -11.36 2.41 5.88
N SER A 146 -10.67 1.57 6.67
CA SER A 146 -10.94 0.12 6.68
C SER A 146 -12.36 -0.22 7.15
N CYS A 147 -12.92 0.54 8.11
CA CYS A 147 -14.31 0.37 8.54
C CYS A 147 -15.29 0.66 7.38
N LEU A 148 -15.07 1.75 6.64
CA LEU A 148 -15.85 2.06 5.44
C LEU A 148 -15.75 0.93 4.39
N MET A 149 -14.54 0.46 4.11
CA MET A 149 -14.32 -0.64 3.16
C MET A 149 -15.02 -1.93 3.61
N ALA A 150 -14.92 -2.30 4.88
CA ALA A 150 -15.56 -3.49 5.44
C ALA A 150 -17.10 -3.41 5.36
N CYS A 151 -17.69 -2.24 5.62
CA CYS A 151 -19.14 -2.01 5.53
C CYS A 151 -19.64 -1.80 4.10
N LEU A 152 -18.76 -1.60 3.11
CA LEU A 152 -19.14 -1.29 1.73
C LEU A 152 -20.18 -2.26 1.13
N PRO A 153 -20.11 -3.60 1.30
CA PRO A 153 -21.13 -4.50 0.80
C PRO A 153 -22.54 -4.19 1.32
N THR A 154 -22.66 -3.85 2.60
CA THR A 154 -23.93 -3.47 3.25
C THR A 154 -24.41 -2.12 2.74
N LEU A 155 -23.52 -1.14 2.64
CA LEU A 155 -23.84 0.19 2.13
C LEU A 155 -24.33 0.14 0.68
N LEU A 156 -23.70 -0.67 -0.18
CA LEU A 156 -24.12 -0.86 -1.58
C LEU A 156 -25.47 -1.56 -1.72
N SER A 157 -25.85 -2.38 -0.74
CA SER A 157 -27.13 -3.09 -0.74
C SER A 157 -28.30 -2.15 -0.41
N ASN A 158 -28.03 -0.96 0.12
CA ASN A 158 -29.02 0.09 0.37
C ASN A 158 -28.65 1.35 -0.43
N PRO A 159 -29.27 1.59 -1.60
CA PRO A 159 -28.98 2.75 -2.43
C PRO A 159 -29.13 4.10 -1.71
N SER A 160 -29.95 4.18 -0.65
CA SER A 160 -30.10 5.42 0.13
C SER A 160 -28.82 5.81 0.88
N CYS A 161 -27.89 4.90 1.13
CA CYS A 161 -26.60 5.18 1.78
C CYS A 161 -25.65 6.04 0.93
N PHE A 162 -25.92 6.20 -0.37
CA PHE A 162 -25.14 7.04 -1.28
C PHE A 162 -26.00 8.01 -2.09
N ALA A 163 -27.19 8.37 -1.59
CA ALA A 163 -28.07 9.32 -2.25
C ALA A 163 -27.39 10.68 -2.48
N SER A 164 -27.75 11.36 -3.58
CA SER A 164 -27.06 12.56 -4.07
C SER A 164 -27.17 13.78 -3.13
N ASP A 165 -28.19 13.82 -2.28
CA ASP A 165 -28.47 14.87 -1.31
C ASP A 165 -27.86 14.61 0.07
N LEU A 166 -27.22 13.45 0.28
CA LEU A 166 -26.52 13.15 1.53
C LEU A 166 -25.30 14.04 1.73
N LYS A 167 -25.13 14.53 2.96
CA LYS A 167 -23.91 15.24 3.39
C LYS A 167 -22.86 14.30 4.00
N GLU A 168 -23.31 13.16 4.55
CA GLU A 168 -22.49 12.22 5.30
C GLU A 168 -22.93 10.79 5.02
N VAL A 169 -21.98 9.86 5.15
CA VAL A 169 -22.21 8.40 5.10
C VAL A 169 -22.03 7.84 6.50
N ASN A 170 -23.06 7.14 6.98
CA ASN A 170 -23.04 6.51 8.28
C ASN A 170 -22.39 5.13 8.20
N VAL A 171 -21.28 4.96 8.92
CA VAL A 171 -20.64 3.66 9.18
C VAL A 171 -20.87 3.35 10.66
N PRO A 172 -21.43 2.18 11.02
CA PRO A 172 -21.69 1.84 12.42
C PRO A 172 -20.43 1.94 13.28
N GLY A 173 -20.57 2.41 14.52
CA GLY A 173 -19.50 2.44 15.50
C GLY A 173 -18.46 3.55 15.36
N ILE A 174 -18.45 4.31 14.25
CA ILE A 174 -17.51 5.41 14.01
C ILE A 174 -18.24 6.73 13.69
N THR A 175 -17.50 7.83 13.72
CA THR A 175 -18.00 9.16 13.32
C THR A 175 -18.47 9.15 11.85
N PRO A 176 -19.65 9.74 11.53
CA PRO A 176 -20.12 9.86 10.16
C PRO A 176 -19.09 10.51 9.25
N LEU A 177 -18.94 9.94 8.05
CA LEU A 177 -17.91 10.38 7.10
C LEU A 177 -18.51 11.40 6.14
N PRO A 178 -17.91 12.59 5.96
CA PRO A 178 -18.39 13.55 4.97
C PRO A 178 -18.44 12.92 3.57
N ILE A 179 -19.52 13.15 2.83
CA ILE A 179 -19.72 12.55 1.49
C ILE A 179 -18.60 12.92 0.52
N GLY A 180 -17.98 14.10 0.70
CA GLY A 180 -16.84 14.58 -0.09
C GLY A 180 -15.54 13.82 0.18
N SER A 181 -15.45 13.10 1.30
CA SER A 181 -14.32 12.23 1.65
C SER A 181 -14.50 10.79 1.15
N ILE A 182 -15.68 10.44 0.65
CA ILE A 182 -15.98 9.11 0.10
C ILE A 182 -15.48 9.03 -1.34
N PRO A 183 -14.72 7.98 -1.72
CA PRO A 183 -14.31 7.79 -3.11
C PRO A 183 -15.53 7.81 -4.04
N PRO A 184 -15.57 8.68 -5.06
CA PRO A 184 -16.67 8.71 -6.02
C PRO A 184 -17.00 7.34 -6.63
N PRO A 185 -16.01 6.45 -6.93
CA PRO A 185 -16.30 5.09 -7.38
C PRO A 185 -17.23 4.30 -6.47
N PHE A 186 -17.18 4.45 -5.14
CA PHE A 186 -18.00 3.67 -4.20
C PHE A 186 -19.50 3.87 -4.37
N LYS A 187 -19.92 4.94 -5.06
CA LYS A 187 -21.33 5.18 -5.40
C LYS A 187 -21.82 4.37 -6.59
N ASN A 188 -20.92 3.73 -7.34
CA ASN A 188 -21.22 2.90 -8.50
C ASN A 188 -20.80 1.44 -8.24
N PRO A 189 -21.74 0.50 -8.00
CA PRO A 189 -21.42 -0.89 -7.74
C PRO A 189 -20.76 -1.61 -8.94
N ASN A 190 -20.95 -1.09 -10.16
CA ASN A 190 -20.38 -1.66 -11.38
C ASN A 190 -18.96 -1.16 -11.67
N HIS A 191 -18.45 -0.18 -10.91
CA HIS A 191 -17.08 0.27 -11.06
C HIS A 191 -16.10 -0.79 -10.53
N LEU A 192 -15.05 -1.12 -11.30
CA LEU A 192 -14.09 -2.19 -10.96
C LEU A 192 -13.52 -2.06 -9.55
N PHE A 193 -13.06 -0.87 -9.16
CA PHE A 193 -12.58 -0.63 -7.80
C PHE A 193 -13.62 -1.02 -6.74
N THR A 194 -14.87 -0.55 -6.89
CA THR A 194 -15.97 -0.83 -5.96
C THR A 194 -16.30 -2.32 -5.88
N SER A 195 -16.36 -3.01 -7.03
CA SER A 195 -16.63 -4.44 -7.06
C SER A 195 -15.50 -5.26 -6.43
N LEU A 196 -14.23 -4.88 -6.63
CA LEU A 196 -13.07 -5.49 -5.99
C LEU A 196 -13.09 -5.29 -4.47
N ILE A 197 -13.31 -4.06 -3.98
CA ILE A 197 -13.38 -3.80 -2.53
C ILE A 197 -14.55 -4.58 -1.93
N ALA A 198 -15.75 -4.51 -2.51
CA ALA A 198 -16.92 -5.21 -1.99
C ALA A 198 -16.75 -6.74 -1.98
N THR A 199 -16.10 -7.32 -2.99
CA THR A 199 -15.82 -8.76 -3.07
C THR A 199 -14.85 -9.20 -1.97
N ASN A 200 -13.75 -8.46 -1.78
CA ASN A 200 -12.77 -8.76 -0.74
C ASN A 200 -13.32 -8.51 0.67
N SER A 201 -14.14 -7.48 0.88
CA SER A 201 -14.78 -7.22 2.18
C SER A 201 -15.66 -8.37 2.65
N ARG A 202 -16.37 -9.06 1.73
CA ARG A 202 -17.19 -10.23 2.07
C ARG A 202 -16.36 -11.43 2.56
N ALA A 203 -15.07 -11.48 2.21
CA ALA A 203 -14.18 -12.56 2.59
C ALA A 203 -13.44 -12.34 3.93
N LEU A 204 -13.57 -11.15 4.55
CA LEU A 204 -12.83 -10.81 5.78
C LEU A 204 -13.10 -11.77 6.94
N SER A 205 -14.32 -12.31 7.05
CA SER A 205 -14.68 -13.30 8.09
C SER A 205 -13.95 -14.65 7.94
N LYS A 206 -13.27 -14.88 6.82
CA LYS A 206 -12.40 -16.05 6.59
C LYS A 206 -10.96 -15.85 7.06
N SER A 207 -10.62 -14.63 7.48
CA SER A 207 -9.32 -14.28 8.01
C SER A 207 -9.25 -14.52 9.51
N ARG A 208 -8.06 -14.84 10.02
CA ARG A 208 -7.81 -15.01 11.45
C ARG A 208 -7.58 -13.68 12.18
N GLY A 209 -7.20 -12.64 11.44
CA GLY A 209 -6.91 -11.32 11.96
C GLY A 209 -6.59 -10.35 10.83
N ILE A 210 -6.78 -9.07 11.10
CA ILE A 210 -6.44 -7.99 10.17
C ILE A 210 -5.29 -7.19 10.77
N LEU A 211 -4.15 -7.13 10.10
CA LEU A 211 -3.00 -6.33 10.53
C LEU A 211 -3.11 -4.94 9.92
N MET A 212 -2.81 -3.92 10.71
CA MET A 212 -2.85 -2.53 10.28
C MET A 212 -1.63 -1.78 10.76
N ASN A 213 -1.04 -0.96 9.89
CA ASN A 213 0.06 -0.06 10.22
C ASN A 213 -0.47 1.21 10.94
N THR A 214 -1.07 1.01 12.11
CA THR A 214 -1.58 2.03 13.03
C THR A 214 -1.25 1.59 14.46
N PHE A 215 -1.52 2.45 15.45
CA PHE A 215 -1.33 2.18 16.87
C PHE A 215 -2.47 2.79 17.69
N GLU A 216 -2.64 2.32 18.92
CA GLU A 216 -3.78 2.62 19.79
C GLU A 216 -3.98 4.12 19.98
N ASP A 217 -2.91 4.87 20.25
CA ASP A 217 -3.01 6.32 20.51
C ASP A 217 -3.32 7.13 19.22
N PHE A 218 -3.16 6.55 18.03
CA PHE A 218 -3.44 7.24 16.76
C PHE A 218 -4.92 7.17 16.37
N GLU A 219 -5.57 6.02 16.58
CA GLU A 219 -6.97 5.77 16.22
C GLU A 219 -7.76 5.07 17.35
N PRO A 220 -7.74 5.58 18.60
CA PRO A 220 -8.20 4.84 19.78
C PRO A 220 -9.69 4.48 19.70
N GLU A 221 -10.53 5.46 19.32
CA GLU A 221 -11.99 5.28 19.27
C GLU A 221 -12.41 4.30 18.18
N THR A 222 -11.81 4.41 16.99
CA THR A 222 -12.08 3.55 15.84
C THR A 222 -11.62 2.12 16.12
N LEU A 223 -10.39 1.94 16.66
CA LEU A 223 -9.86 0.63 17.05
C LEU A 223 -10.74 -0.03 18.12
N ALA A 224 -11.17 0.73 19.12
CA ALA A 224 -12.09 0.22 20.14
C ALA A 224 -13.44 -0.18 19.53
N ALA A 225 -13.98 0.60 18.57
CA ALA A 225 -15.26 0.32 17.94
C ALA A 225 -15.25 -0.94 17.08
N ILE A 226 -14.24 -1.10 16.23
CA ILE A 226 -14.13 -2.26 15.35
C ILE A 226 -13.88 -3.55 16.16
N ASN A 227 -12.97 -3.52 17.15
CA ASN A 227 -12.65 -4.69 17.96
C ASN A 227 -13.75 -5.05 18.97
N SER A 228 -14.63 -4.12 19.34
CA SER A 228 -15.82 -4.42 20.15
C SER A 228 -17.03 -4.86 19.32
N GLY A 229 -16.88 -5.08 18.00
CA GLY A 229 -17.96 -5.48 17.11
C GLY A 229 -19.00 -4.39 16.80
N ARG A 230 -18.75 -3.12 17.18
CA ARG A 230 -19.69 -2.01 16.92
C ARG A 230 -19.76 -1.60 15.46
N VAL A 231 -18.72 -1.89 14.68
CA VAL A 231 -18.67 -1.65 13.23
C VAL A 231 -19.37 -2.78 12.48
N LEU A 232 -18.89 -4.01 12.69
CA LEU A 232 -19.46 -5.24 12.15
C LEU A 232 -19.12 -6.39 13.11
N GLU A 233 -20.13 -7.17 13.48
CA GLU A 233 -19.99 -8.24 14.50
C GLU A 233 -19.05 -9.37 14.06
N ASN A 234 -19.03 -9.70 12.75
CA ASN A 234 -18.29 -10.84 12.21
C ASN A 234 -16.90 -10.49 11.66
N LEU A 235 -16.34 -9.33 12.03
CA LEU A 235 -14.97 -9.00 11.65
C LEU A 235 -13.96 -9.73 12.54
N PRO A 236 -12.84 -10.22 11.97
CA PRO A 236 -11.75 -10.74 12.76
C PRO A 236 -11.08 -9.61 13.56
N PRO A 237 -10.31 -9.93 14.62
CA PRO A 237 -9.63 -8.92 15.41
C PRO A 237 -8.66 -8.10 14.56
N ILE A 238 -8.69 -6.78 14.77
CA ILE A 238 -7.73 -5.82 14.22
C ILE A 238 -6.52 -5.78 15.14
N LEU A 239 -5.36 -6.02 14.55
CA LEU A 239 -4.06 -6.06 15.20
C LEU A 239 -3.25 -4.83 14.74
N PRO A 240 -3.21 -3.75 15.55
CA PRO A 240 -2.33 -2.63 15.29
C PRO A 240 -0.86 -3.09 15.46
N ILE A 241 -0.05 -2.85 14.44
CA ILE A 241 1.37 -3.23 14.41
C ILE A 241 2.28 -2.07 13.99
N GLY A 242 1.71 -0.86 13.94
CA GLY A 242 2.39 0.34 13.48
C GLY A 242 3.04 1.15 14.61
N PRO A 243 3.84 2.16 14.25
CA PRO A 243 4.37 2.37 12.90
C PRO A 243 5.42 1.30 12.55
N LEU A 244 5.31 0.72 11.35
CA LEU A 244 6.31 -0.23 10.84
C LEU A 244 7.64 0.49 10.58
N ASP A 245 8.70 -0.01 11.21
CA ASP A 245 10.07 0.44 11.03
C ASP A 245 10.47 0.43 9.55
N THR A 246 11.28 1.42 9.15
CA THR A 246 11.98 1.37 7.87
C THR A 246 13.00 0.23 7.89
N PHE A 247 13.18 -0.47 6.77
CA PHE A 247 14.36 -1.31 6.61
C PHE A 247 15.50 -0.43 6.11
N LYS A 248 16.72 -0.66 6.62
CA LYS A 248 17.87 0.18 6.29
C LYS A 248 18.29 -0.07 4.84
N ASP A 249 18.16 0.96 4.01
CA ASP A 249 18.61 0.94 2.63
C ASP A 249 20.13 1.17 2.60
N LYS A 250 20.93 0.10 2.69
CA LYS A 250 22.41 0.25 2.72
C LYS A 250 23.01 0.90 1.47
N LYS A 251 22.27 0.98 0.35
CA LYS A 251 22.71 1.68 -0.87
C LYS A 251 22.58 3.20 -0.80
N GLU A 252 21.85 3.74 0.17
CA GLU A 252 21.67 5.19 0.29
C GLU A 252 22.99 5.93 0.52
N GLN A 253 24.01 5.27 1.09
CA GLN A 253 25.33 5.88 1.24
C GLN A 253 26.12 5.99 -0.08
N GLU A 254 25.71 5.33 -1.17
CA GLU A 254 26.50 5.27 -2.41
C GLU A 254 25.83 5.96 -3.61
N GLU A 255 24.49 6.06 -3.64
CA GLU A 255 23.73 6.81 -4.66
C GLU A 255 23.15 8.11 -4.09
N ASP A 256 23.96 8.87 -3.32
CA ASP A 256 23.61 10.19 -2.81
C ASP A 256 23.30 11.14 -3.99
N GLY A 257 22.03 11.18 -4.38
CA GLY A 257 21.50 12.26 -5.20
C GLY A 257 21.81 13.59 -4.52
N ASN A 258 22.02 14.64 -5.33
CA ASN A 258 22.34 16.01 -4.90
C ASN A 258 21.39 16.62 -3.83
N TYR A 259 20.28 15.94 -3.49
CA TYR A 259 19.33 16.39 -2.50
C TYR A 259 19.78 16.13 -1.05
N LEU A 260 20.47 15.03 -0.72
CA LEU A 260 20.89 14.73 0.66
C LEU A 260 21.96 15.71 1.16
N SER A 261 23.00 15.93 0.36
CA SER A 261 24.02 16.95 0.65
C SER A 261 23.43 18.35 0.77
N LEU A 262 22.36 18.65 0.02
CA LEU A 262 21.65 19.91 0.15
C LEU A 262 20.86 19.98 1.46
N LEU A 263 20.18 18.91 1.87
CA LEU A 263 19.48 18.84 3.15
C LEU A 263 20.45 19.02 4.33
N ASP A 264 21.61 18.35 4.30
CA ASP A 264 22.65 18.45 5.33
C ASP A 264 23.18 19.87 5.52
N SER A 265 23.11 20.70 4.47
CA SER A 265 23.54 22.10 4.52
C SER A 265 22.46 23.07 5.06
N GLN A 266 21.24 22.61 5.31
CA GLN A 266 20.15 23.47 5.78
C GLN A 266 20.03 23.49 7.31
N PRO A 267 19.50 24.57 7.90
CA PRO A 267 19.13 24.57 9.31
C PRO A 267 18.10 23.47 9.64
N GLY A 268 18.15 22.97 10.88
CA GLY A 268 17.15 22.02 11.38
C GLY A 268 15.72 22.54 11.20
N GLU A 269 14.81 21.64 10.81
CA GLU A 269 13.37 21.93 10.66
C GLU A 269 13.04 23.07 9.67
N SER A 270 13.94 23.36 8.72
CA SER A 270 13.79 24.52 7.82
C SER A 270 13.33 24.19 6.39
N VAL A 271 13.23 22.91 6.03
CA VAL A 271 12.90 22.44 4.68
C VAL A 271 11.52 21.78 4.66
N VAL A 272 10.67 22.21 3.73
CA VAL A 272 9.37 21.60 3.47
C VAL A 272 9.54 20.45 2.47
N TYR A 273 9.19 19.24 2.88
CA TYR A 273 9.08 18.11 1.97
C TYR A 273 7.71 18.11 1.29
N VAL A 274 7.70 18.07 -0.04
CA VAL A 274 6.49 18.10 -0.86
C VAL A 274 6.44 16.84 -1.71
N SER A 275 5.45 15.99 -1.43
CA SER A 275 5.19 14.77 -2.19
C SER A 275 3.71 14.43 -2.15
N PHE A 276 3.17 14.08 -3.31
CA PHE A 276 1.77 13.64 -3.47
C PHE A 276 1.67 12.11 -3.62
N GLY A 277 2.72 11.40 -3.21
CA GLY A 277 2.77 9.94 -3.16
C GLY A 277 3.16 9.28 -4.48
N SER A 278 2.92 7.97 -4.54
CA SER A 278 3.44 7.13 -5.62
C SER A 278 2.64 7.23 -6.92
N ARG A 279 1.33 7.52 -6.84
CA ARG A 279 0.36 7.40 -7.94
C ARG A 279 -0.24 8.73 -8.41
N THR A 280 -0.01 9.83 -7.70
CA THR A 280 -0.66 11.11 -8.02
C THR A 280 0.16 11.85 -9.07
N ALA A 281 -0.39 11.95 -10.27
CA ALA A 281 0.11 12.84 -11.31
C ALA A 281 -0.53 14.23 -11.12
N MET A 282 0.28 15.28 -11.20
CA MET A 282 -0.21 16.67 -11.21
C MET A 282 -0.40 17.15 -12.65
N SER A 283 -1.44 17.95 -12.90
CA SER A 283 -1.57 18.65 -14.19
C SER A 283 -0.58 19.81 -14.28
N ASN A 284 -0.27 20.27 -15.50
CA ASN A 284 0.63 21.40 -15.72
C ASN A 284 0.13 22.68 -15.01
N GLU A 285 -1.18 22.90 -14.93
CA GLU A 285 -1.76 24.01 -14.19
C GLU A 285 -1.50 23.88 -12.68
N GLN A 286 -1.66 22.68 -12.11
CA GLN A 286 -1.39 22.44 -10.69
C GLN A 286 0.10 22.56 -10.36
N ILE A 287 0.98 22.11 -11.25
CA ILE A 287 2.44 22.24 -11.13
C ILE A 287 2.81 23.71 -11.08
N LYS A 288 2.25 24.52 -11.99
CA LYS A 288 2.48 25.96 -12.04
C LYS A 288 2.01 26.68 -10.77
N GLU A 289 0.79 26.40 -10.30
CA GLU A 289 0.28 27.03 -9.07
C GLU A 289 1.11 26.62 -7.85
N LEU A 290 1.55 25.36 -7.77
CA LEU A 290 2.42 24.91 -6.69
C LEU A 290 3.82 25.52 -6.78
N SER A 291 4.41 25.64 -7.97
CA SER A 291 5.71 26.30 -8.15
C SER A 291 5.65 27.77 -7.74
N ASP A 292 4.61 28.49 -8.15
CA ASP A 292 4.40 29.90 -7.80
C ASP A 292 4.21 30.06 -6.29
N GLY A 293 3.45 29.15 -5.66
CA GLY A 293 3.26 29.09 -4.22
C GLY A 293 4.56 28.86 -3.46
N LEU A 294 5.33 27.83 -3.83
CA LEU A 294 6.62 27.50 -3.22
C LEU A 294 7.61 28.65 -3.36
N GLU A 295 7.67 29.27 -4.54
CA GLU A 295 8.55 30.41 -4.79
C GLU A 295 8.22 31.58 -3.85
N ARG A 296 6.95 31.99 -3.81
CA ARG A 296 6.47 33.14 -3.02
C ARG A 296 6.52 32.91 -1.52
N SER A 297 6.40 31.66 -1.08
CA SER A 297 6.41 31.30 0.34
C SER A 297 7.75 31.63 1.02
N GLY A 298 8.85 31.69 0.24
CA GLY A 298 10.19 31.90 0.77
C GLY A 298 10.77 30.69 1.53
N TYR A 299 10.00 29.61 1.73
CA TYR A 299 10.51 28.40 2.37
C TYR A 299 11.54 27.70 1.51
N ARG A 300 12.40 26.92 2.17
CA ARG A 300 13.21 25.91 1.51
C ARG A 300 12.34 24.68 1.27
N PHE A 301 12.58 23.97 0.18
CA PHE A 301 11.76 22.81 -0.14
C PHE A 301 12.53 21.70 -0.86
N LEU A 302 12.07 20.48 -0.63
CA LEU A 302 12.37 19.31 -1.46
C LEU A 302 11.06 18.83 -2.06
N TRP A 303 10.91 18.92 -3.38
CA TRP A 303 9.69 18.56 -4.07
C TRP A 303 9.91 17.36 -5.01
N VAL A 304 9.20 16.27 -4.74
CA VAL A 304 9.12 15.12 -5.63
C VAL A 304 7.98 15.33 -6.62
N LEU A 305 8.32 15.60 -7.87
CA LEU A 305 7.37 15.89 -8.93
C LEU A 305 7.13 14.66 -9.82
N LYS A 306 5.85 14.41 -10.14
CA LYS A 306 5.40 13.38 -11.06
C LYS A 306 4.32 13.91 -11.99
N THR A 307 4.41 13.53 -13.27
CA THR A 307 3.41 13.87 -14.29
C THR A 307 2.67 12.65 -14.84
N SER A 308 3.08 11.44 -14.44
CA SER A 308 2.36 10.21 -14.74
C SER A 308 2.04 9.38 -13.49
N LYS A 309 0.98 8.58 -13.57
CA LYS A 309 0.62 7.58 -12.55
C LYS A 309 1.63 6.43 -12.47
N VAL A 310 2.27 6.11 -13.60
CA VAL A 310 3.28 5.06 -13.73
C VAL A 310 4.58 5.73 -14.16
N ASP A 311 5.62 5.50 -13.38
CA ASP A 311 6.95 6.09 -13.55
C ASP A 311 7.59 5.78 -14.92
N LYS A 312 7.36 4.60 -15.49
CA LYS A 312 7.82 4.22 -16.84
C LYS A 312 7.29 5.16 -17.94
N ASP A 313 6.17 5.82 -17.68
CA ASP A 313 5.53 6.75 -18.60
C ASP A 313 5.89 8.21 -18.29
N ASP A 314 6.57 8.46 -17.16
CA ASP A 314 6.96 9.80 -16.73
C ASP A 314 8.31 10.23 -17.36
N LYS A 315 8.23 10.83 -18.55
CA LYS A 315 9.41 11.16 -19.39
C LYS A 315 9.65 12.66 -19.59
N GLU A 316 8.81 13.51 -19.01
CA GLU A 316 8.89 14.96 -19.20
C GLU A 316 10.04 15.58 -18.39
N ASP A 317 10.79 16.48 -19.01
CA ASP A 317 11.93 17.15 -18.38
C ASP A 317 11.48 18.25 -17.41
N LEU A 318 12.24 18.44 -16.32
CA LEU A 318 11.92 19.46 -15.31
C LEU A 318 11.96 20.89 -15.85
N LYS A 319 12.87 21.19 -16.77
CA LYS A 319 12.97 22.52 -17.38
C LYS A 319 11.75 22.82 -18.23
N ASP A 320 11.22 21.81 -18.92
CA ASP A 320 10.01 21.97 -19.73
C ASP A 320 8.77 22.19 -18.85
N LEU A 321 8.70 21.51 -17.71
CA LEU A 321 7.57 21.60 -16.78
C LEU A 321 7.55 22.88 -15.93
N LEU A 322 8.72 23.34 -15.46
CA LEU A 322 8.82 24.42 -14.48
C LEU A 322 9.38 25.72 -15.07
N GLY A 323 10.10 25.63 -16.19
CA GLY A 323 10.85 26.72 -16.78
C GLY A 323 12.16 27.02 -16.03
N GLU A 324 13.18 27.43 -16.78
CA GLU A 324 14.46 27.88 -16.21
C GLU A 324 14.32 29.02 -15.18
N PRO A 325 13.42 30.01 -15.35
CA PRO A 325 13.31 31.10 -14.39
C PRO A 325 12.92 30.65 -12.98
N PHE A 326 12.06 29.63 -12.83
CA PHE A 326 11.71 29.09 -11.51
C PHE A 326 12.91 28.38 -10.87
N LEU A 327 13.58 27.52 -11.64
CA LEU A 327 14.74 26.76 -11.17
C LEU A 327 15.87 27.69 -10.73
N ASP A 328 16.11 28.78 -11.46
CA ASP A 328 17.11 29.78 -11.10
C ASP A 328 16.72 30.60 -9.87
N ARG A 329 15.47 31.06 -9.76
CA ARG A 329 14.98 31.84 -8.60
C ARG A 329 14.88 31.02 -7.31
N THR A 330 14.82 29.70 -7.42
CA THR A 330 14.77 28.78 -6.27
C THR A 330 16.11 28.09 -6.01
N LYS A 331 17.14 28.37 -6.81
CA LYS A 331 18.47 27.82 -6.63
C LYS A 331 19.02 28.12 -5.24
N GLY A 332 19.49 27.08 -4.55
CA GLY A 332 20.05 27.17 -3.19
C GLY A 332 19.02 27.16 -2.06
N ARG A 333 17.72 27.18 -2.37
CA ARG A 333 16.64 26.98 -1.38
C ARG A 333 15.69 25.85 -1.73
N GLY A 334 15.55 25.50 -3.00
CA GLY A 334 14.64 24.47 -3.48
C GLY A 334 15.36 23.41 -4.29
N VAL A 335 14.94 22.17 -4.15
CA VAL A 335 15.30 21.07 -5.04
C VAL A 335 14.01 20.42 -5.55
N VAL A 336 13.93 20.24 -6.86
CA VAL A 336 12.88 19.43 -7.48
C VAL A 336 13.52 18.18 -8.06
N VAL A 337 12.93 17.04 -7.75
CA VAL A 337 13.38 15.73 -8.22
C VAL A 337 12.25 15.05 -8.98
N LYS A 338 12.61 14.37 -10.07
CA LYS A 338 11.71 13.44 -10.76
C LYS A 338 11.94 12.03 -10.20
N GLY A 339 10.86 11.27 -10.03
CA GLY A 339 10.95 9.86 -9.62
C GLY A 339 10.71 9.63 -8.14
N TRP A 340 11.68 9.05 -7.44
CA TRP A 340 11.56 8.56 -6.07
C TRP A 340 12.70 9.10 -5.19
N VAL A 341 12.37 9.48 -3.96
CA VAL A 341 13.33 9.76 -2.88
C VAL A 341 12.93 8.92 -1.68
N ASN A 342 13.91 8.49 -0.91
CA ASN A 342 13.71 7.74 0.31
C ASN A 342 13.84 8.63 1.54
#